data_AF-A0A520JF88-F1
#
_entry.id   AF-A0A520JF88-F1
#
_cell.length_a   1.000
_cell.length_b   1.000
_cell.length_c   1.000
_cell.angle_alpha   90.00
_cell.angle_beta   90.00
_cell.angle_gamma   90.00
#
_symmetry.space_group_name_H-M   'P 1'
#
loop_
_entity.id
_entity.type
_entity.pdbx_description
1 polymer ?
#
loop_
_entity_poly.entity_id
_entity_poly.type
_entity_poly.pdbx_seq_one_letter_code
_entity_poly.pdbx_strand_id
1 'polypeptide(L)'
;VKGKIDPAKPTLVRMHALSPFADIFGESGDRGRILARSMQMIADEGAGVIVVINRPRSNTFTSAVMKKAGAEITPDMEELRDYGVGAMILTELGVHDMVLITNTHHTLVGLDGYGLSIVGERPIASLNTEKSN
;
A
#
# COMPACT_ATOMS: atom_id res chain seq x y z
N VAL A 1 12.10 0.47 -4.24
CA VAL A 1 12.85 -0.16 -3.13
C VAL A 1 13.83 0.85 -2.58
N LYS A 2 13.98 0.92 -1.26
CA LYS A 2 14.98 1.76 -0.57
C LYS A 2 15.86 0.87 0.30
N GLY A 3 17.17 1.14 0.28
CA GLY A 3 18.15 0.39 1.07
C GLY A 3 18.37 -1.04 0.57
N LYS A 4 19.06 -1.84 1.37
CA LYS A 4 19.28 -3.27 1.13
C LYS A 4 18.30 -4.06 2.01
N ILE A 5 17.58 -5.00 1.40
CA ILE A 5 16.69 -5.90 2.13
C ILE A 5 17.54 -6.96 2.84
N ASP A 6 17.31 -7.10 4.14
CA ASP A 6 17.94 -8.11 5.00
C ASP A 6 16.90 -9.19 5.30
N PRO A 7 17.01 -10.39 4.69
CA PRO A 7 16.03 -11.47 4.88
C PRO A 7 15.88 -11.92 6.34
N ALA A 8 16.84 -11.60 7.21
CA ALA A 8 16.79 -11.95 8.63
C ALA A 8 16.00 -10.95 9.49
N LYS A 9 15.48 -9.86 8.92
CA LYS A 9 14.75 -8.82 9.64
C LYS A 9 13.42 -8.49 8.99
N PRO A 10 12.37 -8.17 9.77
CA PRO A 10 11.12 -7.68 9.21
C PRO A 10 11.34 -6.44 8.34
N THR A 11 10.88 -6.50 7.09
CA THR A 11 10.99 -5.39 6.15
C THR A 11 9.75 -4.51 6.22
N LEU A 12 9.93 -3.18 6.20
CA LEU A 12 8.80 -2.26 6.11
C LEU A 12 8.24 -2.26 4.69
N VAL A 13 6.96 -2.62 4.54
CA VAL A 13 6.32 -2.82 3.23
C VAL A 13 5.02 -2.01 3.12
N ARG A 14 4.79 -1.37 1.97
CA ARG A 14 3.50 -0.78 1.59
C ARG A 14 2.98 -1.42 0.31
N MET A 15 1.81 -2.03 0.38
CA MET A 15 1.02 -2.40 -0.79
C MET A 15 0.12 -1.21 -1.16
N HIS A 16 0.36 -0.57 -2.31
CA HIS A 16 -0.31 0.66 -2.69
C HIS A 16 -1.04 0.52 -4.02
N ALA A 17 -2.37 0.51 -3.98
CA ALA A 17 -3.19 0.64 -5.18
C ALA A 17 -3.12 2.08 -5.71
N LEU A 18 -2.60 2.24 -6.92
CA LEU A 18 -2.40 3.57 -7.53
C LEU A 18 -3.74 4.27 -7.75
N SER A 19 -3.82 5.51 -7.26
CA SER A 19 -4.94 6.41 -7.52
C SER A 19 -4.43 7.62 -8.32
N PRO A 20 -4.83 7.78 -9.60
CA PRO A 20 -4.37 8.90 -10.42
C PRO A 20 -4.61 10.27 -9.77
N PHE A 21 -5.80 10.49 -9.20
CA PHE A 21 -6.13 11.77 -8.57
C PHE A 21 -5.29 12.06 -7.33
N ALA A 22 -5.07 11.07 -6.46
CA ALA A 22 -4.32 11.24 -5.23
C ALA A 22 -2.80 11.28 -5.48
N ASP A 23 -2.29 10.32 -6.25
CA ASP A 23 -0.85 10.07 -6.35
C ASP A 23 -0.16 10.82 -7.50
N ILE A 24 -0.90 11.17 -8.56
CA ILE A 24 -0.34 11.86 -9.75
C ILE A 24 -0.77 13.33 -9.75
N PHE A 25 -2.07 13.60 -9.58
CA PHE A 25 -2.60 14.97 -9.61
C PHE A 25 -2.59 15.66 -8.24
N GLY A 26 -2.16 14.98 -7.17
CA GLY A 26 -1.96 15.58 -5.86
C GLY A 26 -3.25 16.08 -5.20
N GLU A 27 -4.34 15.31 -5.30
CA GLU A 27 -5.61 15.66 -4.68
C GLU A 27 -5.43 16.03 -3.19
N SER A 28 -6.02 17.16 -2.80
CA SER A 28 -5.99 17.63 -1.41
C SER A 28 -6.73 16.67 -0.47
N GLY A 29 -6.19 16.50 0.73
CA GLY A 29 -6.78 15.65 1.78
C GLY A 29 -5.83 14.55 2.25
N ASP A 30 -6.31 13.68 3.12
CA ASP A 30 -5.48 12.63 3.74
C ASP A 30 -5.02 11.56 2.75
N ARG A 31 -5.86 11.22 1.76
CA ARG A 31 -5.55 10.21 0.74
C ARG A 31 -4.40 10.64 -0.18
N GLY A 32 -4.33 11.92 -0.56
CA GLY A 32 -3.29 12.46 -1.45
C GLY A 32 -1.87 12.38 -0.90
N ARG A 33 -1.70 12.17 0.41
CA ARG A 33 -0.39 12.08 1.05
C ARG A 33 -0.01 10.67 1.51
N ILE A 34 -0.87 9.66 1.30
CA ILE A 34 -0.61 8.29 1.74
C ILE A 34 0.69 7.74 1.15
N LEU A 35 0.87 7.87 -0.17
CA LEU A 35 2.05 7.36 -0.85
C LEU A 35 3.32 8.08 -0.38
N ALA A 36 3.30 9.42 -0.38
CA ALA A 36 4.42 10.24 0.07
C ALA A 36 4.81 9.96 1.54
N ARG A 37 3.84 9.83 2.44
CA ARG A 37 4.09 9.47 3.85
C ARG A 37 4.67 8.07 3.99
N SER A 38 4.17 7.11 3.22
CA SER A 38 4.73 5.74 3.21
C SER A 38 6.19 5.74 2.74
N MET A 39 6.52 6.54 1.72
CA MET A 39 7.90 6.74 1.26
C MET A 39 8.77 7.35 2.36
N GLN A 40 8.25 8.34 3.10
CA GLN A 40 8.99 8.96 4.21
C GLN A 40 9.24 7.96 5.35
N MET A 41 8.22 7.20 5.76
CA MET A 41 8.39 6.17 6.81
C MET A 41 9.47 5.14 6.44
N ILE A 42 9.51 4.72 5.18
CA ILE A 42 10.56 3.80 4.66
C ILE A 42 11.93 4.50 4.60
N ALA A 43 11.97 5.79 4.26
CA ALA A 43 13.20 6.56 4.26
C ALA A 43 13.79 6.68 5.68
N ASP A 44 12.94 6.93 6.68
CA ASP A 44 13.33 7.05 8.09
C ASP A 44 13.80 5.71 8.68
N GLU A 45 13.17 4.60 8.28
CA GLU A 45 13.62 3.24 8.63
C GLU A 45 14.96 2.86 7.95
N GLY A 46 15.28 3.51 6.83
CA GLY A 46 16.48 3.29 6.04
C GLY A 46 16.38 2.16 5.01
N ALA A 47 15.45 1.22 5.18
CA ALA A 47 15.16 0.16 4.22
C ALA A 47 13.66 -0.19 4.14
N GLY A 48 13.19 -0.55 2.94
CA GLY A 48 11.82 -0.99 2.74
C GLY A 48 11.35 -1.01 1.29
N VAL A 49 10.13 -1.48 1.10
CA VAL A 49 9.52 -1.71 -0.22
C VAL A 49 8.15 -1.06 -0.30
N ILE A 50 7.90 -0.34 -1.40
CA ILE A 50 6.54 0.01 -1.81
C ILE A 50 6.27 -0.75 -3.09
N VAL A 51 5.24 -1.59 -3.07
CA VAL A 51 4.70 -2.23 -4.28
C VAL A 51 3.54 -1.35 -4.75
N VAL A 52 3.74 -0.68 -5.88
CA VAL A 52 2.69 0.12 -6.50
C VAL A 52 1.94 -0.76 -7.49
N ILE A 53 0.69 -1.04 -7.16
CA ILE A 53 -0.23 -1.82 -7.97
C ILE A 53 -0.96 -0.85 -8.89
N ASN A 54 -0.57 -0.84 -10.16
CA ASN A 54 -1.22 -0.05 -11.20
C ASN A 54 -2.27 -0.91 -11.93
N ARG A 55 -3.55 -0.56 -11.75
CA ARG A 55 -4.65 -1.11 -12.54
C ARG A 55 -5.18 -0.07 -13.52
N PRO A 56 -4.66 -0.01 -14.74
CA PRO A 56 -5.30 0.77 -15.79
C PRO A 56 -6.61 0.08 -16.19
N ARG A 57 -7.75 0.69 -15.85
CA ARG A 57 -9.06 0.33 -16.40
C ARG A 57 -9.47 1.39 -17.40
N SER A 58 -10.19 0.99 -18.45
CA SER A 58 -10.75 1.92 -19.43
C SER A 58 -11.68 2.96 -18.80
N ASN A 59 -12.23 2.67 -17.62
CA ASN A 59 -13.13 3.55 -16.86
C ASN A 59 -12.50 4.13 -15.58
N THR A 60 -11.19 3.98 -15.30
CA THR A 60 -10.58 4.40 -14.02
C THR A 60 -10.94 5.85 -13.64
N PHE A 61 -10.89 6.76 -14.61
CA PHE A 61 -11.25 8.17 -14.39
C PHE A 61 -12.75 8.36 -14.14
N THR A 62 -13.60 7.76 -14.97
CA THR A 62 -15.06 7.85 -14.84
C THR A 62 -15.53 7.29 -13.50
N SER A 63 -15.04 6.10 -13.12
CA SER A 63 -15.33 5.48 -11.82
C SER A 63 -14.83 6.33 -10.65
N ALA A 64 -13.63 6.90 -10.73
CA ALA A 64 -13.13 7.78 -9.68
C ALA A 64 -14.00 9.05 -9.51
N VAL A 65 -14.50 9.64 -10.61
CA VAL A 65 -15.44 10.77 -10.57
C VAL A 65 -16.79 10.35 -9.99
N MET A 66 -17.35 9.23 -10.43
CA MET A 66 -18.63 8.73 -9.91
C MET A 66 -18.55 8.42 -8.41
N LYS A 67 -17.43 7.84 -7.95
CA LYS A 67 -17.19 7.58 -6.52
C LYS A 67 -17.15 8.87 -5.71
N LYS A 68 -16.52 9.93 -6.23
CA LYS A 68 -16.54 11.26 -5.58
C LYS A 68 -17.93 11.87 -5.56
N ALA A 69 -18.75 11.59 -6.56
CA ALA A 69 -20.15 12.00 -6.62
C ALA A 69 -21.09 11.15 -5.74
N GLY A 70 -20.54 10.20 -4.96
CA GLY A 70 -21.31 9.38 -4.01
C GLY A 70 -21.92 8.10 -4.60
N ALA A 71 -21.53 7.70 -5.82
CA ALA A 71 -21.98 6.43 -6.39
C ALA A 71 -21.32 5.25 -5.66
N GLU A 72 -22.12 4.24 -5.29
CA GLU A 72 -21.59 2.97 -4.83
C GLU A 72 -20.94 2.23 -6.00
N ILE A 73 -19.63 2.05 -5.88
CA ILE A 73 -18.86 1.19 -6.79
C ILE A 73 -18.55 -0.06 -5.99
N THR A 74 -19.04 -1.21 -6.46
CA THR A 74 -18.80 -2.49 -5.80
C THR A 74 -17.30 -2.75 -5.66
N PRO A 75 -16.79 -3.06 -4.45
CA PRO A 75 -15.41 -3.49 -4.27
C PRO A 75 -15.17 -4.77 -5.07
N ASP A 76 -14.03 -4.84 -5.73
CA ASP A 76 -13.77 -5.82 -6.77
C ASP A 76 -12.99 -7.04 -6.23
N MET A 77 -13.49 -8.25 -6.51
CA MET A 77 -12.86 -9.54 -6.23
C MET A 77 -11.42 -9.66 -6.76
N GLU A 78 -11.06 -8.84 -7.73
CA GLU A 78 -9.72 -8.81 -8.30
C GLU A 78 -8.63 -8.34 -7.32
N GLU A 79 -8.94 -7.70 -6.19
CA GLU A 79 -7.95 -7.22 -5.20
C GLU A 79 -6.96 -8.33 -4.78
N LEU A 80 -7.47 -9.54 -4.52
CA LEU A 80 -6.65 -10.69 -4.13
C LEU A 80 -5.60 -11.09 -5.19
N ARG A 81 -5.92 -10.94 -6.48
CA ARG A 81 -5.01 -11.31 -7.57
C ARG A 81 -3.77 -10.41 -7.58
N ASP A 82 -3.95 -9.13 -7.36
CA ASP A 82 -2.84 -8.17 -7.34
C ASP A 82 -1.94 -8.36 -6.13
N TYR A 83 -2.53 -8.73 -4.99
CA TYR A 83 -1.75 -9.12 -3.82
C TYR A 83 -0.88 -10.34 -4.10
N GLY A 84 -1.35 -11.31 -4.90
CA GLY A 84 -0.51 -12.44 -5.33
C GLY A 84 0.71 -12.01 -6.15
N VAL A 85 0.52 -11.08 -7.09
CA VAL A 85 1.65 -10.53 -7.86
C VAL A 85 2.60 -9.75 -6.96
N GLY A 86 2.07 -8.94 -6.05
CA GLY A 86 2.87 -8.21 -5.08
C GLY A 86 3.65 -9.12 -4.14
N ALA A 87 3.04 -10.23 -3.69
CA ALA A 87 3.68 -11.26 -2.89
C ALA A 87 4.88 -11.86 -3.65
N MET A 88 4.70 -12.26 -4.91
CA MET A 88 5.81 -12.79 -5.72
C MET A 88 6.96 -11.77 -5.87
N ILE A 89 6.65 -10.49 -6.08
CA ILE A 89 7.67 -9.43 -6.13
C ILE A 89 8.45 -9.34 -4.80
N LEU A 90 7.75 -9.40 -3.67
CA LEU A 90 8.38 -9.32 -2.34
C LEU A 90 9.28 -10.53 -2.07
N THR A 91 8.85 -11.73 -2.44
CA THR A 91 9.66 -12.96 -2.32
C THR A 91 10.94 -12.87 -3.15
N GLU A 92 10.86 -12.42 -4.41
CA GLU A 92 12.03 -12.22 -5.28
C GLU A 92 12.99 -11.14 -4.75
N LEU A 93 12.49 -10.18 -3.97
CA LEU A 93 13.30 -9.17 -3.28
C LEU A 93 13.94 -9.69 -1.98
N GLY A 94 13.67 -10.94 -1.59
CA GLY A 94 14.19 -11.56 -0.37
C GLY A 94 13.46 -11.15 0.90
N VAL A 95 12.22 -10.66 0.78
CA VAL A 95 11.36 -10.40 1.95
C VAL A 95 10.78 -11.73 2.44
N HIS A 96 10.78 -11.93 3.75
CA HIS A 96 10.09 -13.04 4.42
C HIS A 96 9.11 -12.46 5.44
N ASP A 97 9.63 -11.85 6.48
CA ASP A 97 8.83 -11.12 7.46
C ASP A 97 8.65 -9.67 7.01
N MET A 98 7.44 -9.15 7.18
CA MET A 98 7.14 -7.75 6.89
C MET A 98 6.30 -7.08 7.96
N VAL A 99 6.55 -5.78 8.13
CA VAL A 99 5.66 -4.87 8.83
C VAL A 99 4.90 -4.08 7.78
N LEU A 100 3.58 -4.24 7.74
CA LEU A 100 2.74 -3.64 6.71
C LEU A 100 2.38 -2.20 7.08
N ILE A 101 2.72 -1.24 6.22
CA ILE A 101 2.21 0.13 6.31
C ILE A 101 0.77 0.13 5.81
N THR A 102 -0.21 0.23 6.72
CA THR A 102 -1.64 0.21 6.36
C THR A 102 -2.51 0.91 7.40
N ASN A 103 -3.62 1.50 6.95
CA ASN A 103 -4.70 2.03 7.80
C ASN A 103 -5.94 1.12 7.82
N THR A 104 -5.87 0.00 7.13
CA THR A 104 -6.92 -1.00 7.01
C THR A 104 -6.32 -2.36 7.32
N HIS A 105 -6.98 -3.10 8.21
CA HIS A 105 -6.59 -4.48 8.50
C HIS A 105 -7.16 -5.38 7.40
N HIS A 106 -6.29 -6.10 6.70
CA HIS A 106 -6.68 -7.06 5.67
C HIS A 106 -6.23 -8.46 6.09
N THR A 107 -7.19 -9.40 6.16
CA THR A 107 -6.85 -10.82 6.29
C THR A 107 -6.34 -11.32 4.94
N LEU A 108 -5.03 -11.25 4.73
CA LEU A 108 -4.38 -11.69 3.51
C LEU A 108 -4.18 -13.22 3.57
N VAL A 109 -5.10 -13.95 2.95
CA VAL A 109 -5.04 -15.42 2.86
C VAL A 109 -4.00 -15.82 1.80
N GLY A 110 -3.15 -16.80 2.13
CA GLY A 110 -2.24 -17.44 1.16
C GLY A 110 -0.85 -16.82 1.03
N LEU A 111 -0.48 -15.85 1.87
CA LEU A 111 0.90 -15.30 1.91
C LEU A 111 1.95 -16.36 2.28
N ASP A 112 1.58 -17.34 3.12
CA ASP A 112 2.45 -18.46 3.49
C ASP A 112 2.92 -19.27 2.26
N GLY A 113 2.09 -19.35 1.22
CA GLY A 113 2.45 -19.99 -0.05
C GLY A 113 3.57 -19.29 -0.82
N TYR A 114 3.86 -18.03 -0.48
CA TYR A 114 4.95 -17.23 -1.02
C TYR A 114 6.13 -17.12 -0.04
N GLY A 115 6.07 -17.80 1.12
CA GLY A 115 7.08 -17.68 2.17
C GLY A 115 7.10 -16.29 2.84
N LEU A 116 5.94 -15.63 2.89
CA LEU A 116 5.78 -14.29 3.45
C LEU A 116 4.93 -14.32 4.73
N SER A 117 5.28 -13.48 5.70
CA SER A 117 4.54 -13.34 6.95
C SER A 117 4.42 -11.87 7.36
N ILE A 118 3.20 -11.46 7.73
CA ILE A 118 2.97 -10.13 8.30
C ILE A 118 3.15 -10.25 9.82
N VAL A 119 4.26 -9.71 10.32
CA VAL A 119 4.61 -9.77 11.74
C VAL A 119 4.17 -8.52 12.51
N GLY A 120 3.63 -7.51 11.81
CA GLY A 120 3.05 -6.32 12.40
C GLY A 120 2.46 -5.36 11.37
N GLU A 121 1.74 -4.35 11.86
CA GLU A 121 1.19 -3.27 11.04
C GLU A 121 1.62 -1.92 11.61
N ARG A 122 1.86 -0.94 10.73
CA ARG A 122 2.12 0.45 11.08
C ARG A 122 1.13 1.38 10.38
N PRO A 123 0.33 2.16 11.12
CA PRO A 123 -0.58 3.11 10.53
C PRO A 123 0.15 4.31 9.91
N ILE A 124 -0.50 4.93 8.95
CA ILE A 124 -0.09 6.19 8.34
C ILE A 124 -0.91 7.30 8.99
N ALA A 125 -0.25 8.20 9.72
CA ALA A 125 -0.91 9.33 10.37
C ALA A 125 -1.80 10.12 9.37
N SER A 126 -3.02 10.47 9.78
CA SER A 126 -3.90 11.43 9.09
C SER A 126 -3.65 12.84 9.63
N LEU A 127 -4.03 13.90 8.90
CA LEU A 127 -3.78 15.29 9.34
C LEU A 127 -4.44 15.64 10.68
N ASN A 128 -5.43 14.88 11.12
CA ASN A 128 -6.19 15.20 12.33
C ASN A 128 -5.48 14.79 13.63
N THR A 129 -4.37 14.05 13.57
CA THR A 129 -3.64 13.61 14.77
C THR A 129 -2.63 14.64 15.29
N GLU A 130 -2.25 15.65 14.48
CA GLU A 130 -1.29 16.69 14.89
C GLU A 130 -1.92 17.91 15.59
N LYS A 131 -3.25 17.97 15.72
CA LYS A 131 -3.97 19.09 16.38
C LYS A 131 -4.42 18.80 17.82
N SER A 132 -4.00 17.70 18.43
CA SER A 132 -4.41 17.32 19.79
C SER A 132 -3.27 17.14 20.80
N ASN A 133 -2.14 17.82 20.60
CA ASN A 133 -1.14 18.02 21.65
C ASN A 133 -0.87 19.51 21.86
#